data_AF-A0AAE5YGS1-F1
#
_entry.id   AF-A0AAE5YGS1-F1
#
_cell.length_a   1.000
_cell.length_b   1.000
_cell.length_c   1.000
_cell.angle_alpha   90.00
_cell.angle_beta   90.00
_cell.angle_gamma   90.00
#
_symmetry.space_group_name_H-M   'P 1'
#
loop_
_entity.id
_entity.type
_entity.pdbx_description
1 polymer ?
#
loop_
_entity_poly.entity_id
_entity_poly.type
_entity_poly.pdbx_seq_one_letter_code
_entity_poly.pdbx_strand_id
1 'polypeptide(L)'
;MDFEAIRIALNKRLKALQILAFAEALVVFFLIFQFSKDLIIALFGASLAGVLFFRILGKKLMWGRNELVFKMCEEFLKQNNASFDKQGFKQEYFEKIGFDFTLKNYHSQNSFVFKNFTLYDVKFKDEFGNFFCGILLCSKNLKQDIQVTNDIFEKVKDKEFSIQKILKKDDFLLIACLKNPFFADLKISSELNFKLFRVNLEKIQTLLDN
;
A
#
# COMPACT_ATOMS: atom_id res chain seq x y z
N MET A 1 51.60 -57.09 -54.88
CA MET A 1 50.59 -56.41 -54.05
C MET A 1 49.77 -55.54 -54.98
N ASP A 2 48.46 -55.74 -55.02
CA ASP A 2 47.59 -54.94 -55.87
C ASP A 2 47.20 -53.65 -55.13
N PHE A 3 48.02 -52.62 -55.34
CA PHE A 3 47.87 -51.31 -54.69
C PHE A 3 46.54 -50.64 -55.03
N GLU A 4 45.90 -51.00 -56.15
CA GLU A 4 44.63 -50.45 -56.57
C GLU A 4 43.46 -51.02 -55.75
N ALA A 5 43.50 -52.32 -55.46
CA ALA A 5 42.54 -52.95 -54.54
C ALA A 5 42.62 -52.35 -53.13
N ILE A 6 43.83 -52.04 -52.64
CA ILE A 6 44.05 -51.38 -51.35
C ILE A 6 43.46 -49.96 -51.37
N ARG A 7 43.72 -49.17 -52.42
CA ARG A 7 43.17 -47.81 -52.57
C ARG A 7 41.64 -47.80 -52.54
N ILE A 8 41.01 -48.73 -53.25
CA ILE A 8 39.55 -48.86 -53.30
C ILE A 8 38.97 -49.22 -51.94
N ALA A 9 39.58 -50.19 -51.24
CA ALA A 9 39.15 -50.60 -49.90
C ALA A 9 39.30 -49.45 -48.88
N LEU A 10 40.40 -48.70 -48.96
CA LEU A 10 40.66 -47.56 -48.07
C LEU A 10 39.64 -46.44 -48.29
N ASN A 11 39.36 -46.07 -49.55
CA ASN A 11 38.35 -45.07 -49.89
C ASN A 11 36.94 -45.49 -49.45
N LYS A 12 36.60 -46.77 -49.55
CA LYS A 12 35.30 -47.30 -49.08
C LYS A 12 35.15 -47.19 -47.56
N ARG A 13 36.20 -47.53 -46.81
CA ARG A 13 36.23 -47.38 -45.34
C ARG A 13 36.18 -45.92 -44.92
N LEU A 14 36.89 -45.04 -45.63
CA LEU A 14 36.94 -43.61 -45.34
C LEU A 14 35.56 -42.95 -45.58
N LYS A 15 34.86 -43.33 -46.66
CA LYS A 15 33.46 -42.93 -46.88
C LYS A 15 32.52 -43.44 -45.80
N ALA A 16 32.66 -44.71 -45.38
CA ALA A 16 31.85 -45.26 -44.29
C ALA A 16 32.09 -44.51 -42.97
N LEU A 17 33.34 -44.17 -42.66
CA LEU A 17 33.71 -43.38 -41.49
C LEU A 17 33.12 -41.96 -41.55
N GLN A 18 33.15 -41.30 -42.71
CA GLN A 18 32.54 -39.98 -42.91
C GLN A 18 31.02 -40.01 -42.67
N ILE A 19 30.33 -41.05 -43.16
CA ILE A 19 28.89 -41.23 -42.95
C ILE A 19 28.60 -41.45 -41.46
N LEU A 20 29.40 -42.28 -40.78
CA LEU A 20 29.24 -42.55 -39.35
C LEU A 20 29.49 -41.31 -38.49
N ALA A 21 30.55 -40.54 -38.81
CA ALA A 21 30.85 -39.28 -38.14
C ALA A 21 29.73 -38.23 -38.35
N PHE A 22 29.14 -38.18 -39.55
CA PHE A 22 27.99 -37.32 -39.82
C PHE A 22 26.76 -37.73 -38.99
N ALA A 23 26.48 -39.04 -38.90
CA ALA A 23 25.38 -39.55 -38.09
C ALA A 23 25.58 -39.26 -36.60
N GLU A 24 26.79 -39.43 -36.07
CA GLU A 24 27.14 -39.12 -34.68
C GLU A 24 26.97 -37.62 -34.38
N ALA A 25 27.46 -36.75 -35.27
CA ALA A 25 27.28 -35.30 -35.14
C ALA A 25 25.79 -34.90 -35.12
N LEU A 26 24.94 -35.56 -35.92
CA LEU A 26 23.51 -35.32 -35.95
C LEU A 26 22.82 -35.73 -34.65
N VAL A 27 23.22 -36.87 -34.06
CA VAL A 27 22.74 -37.32 -32.74
C VAL A 27 23.13 -36.31 -31.66
N VAL A 28 24.40 -35.87 -31.62
CA VAL A 28 24.88 -34.87 -30.65
C VAL A 28 24.13 -33.54 -30.81
N PHE A 29 23.91 -33.08 -32.05
CA PHE A 29 23.13 -31.88 -32.33
C PHE A 29 21.69 -32.00 -31.81
N PHE A 30 21.02 -33.14 -32.04
CA PHE A 30 19.66 -33.36 -31.55
C PHE A 30 19.57 -33.31 -30.02
N LEU A 31 20.55 -33.90 -29.33
CA LEU A 31 20.62 -33.86 -27.86
C LEU A 31 20.80 -32.43 -27.34
N ILE A 32 21.73 -31.65 -27.91
CA ILE A 32 21.95 -30.25 -27.54
C ILE A 32 20.71 -29.39 -27.82
N PHE A 33 20.04 -29.63 -28.94
CA PHE A 33 18.82 -28.91 -29.30
C PHE A 33 17.67 -29.18 -28.33
N GLN A 34 17.45 -30.45 -27.97
CA GLN A 34 16.44 -30.81 -26.99
C GLN A 34 16.76 -30.23 -25.61
N PHE A 35 18.01 -30.32 -25.16
CA PHE A 35 18.45 -29.72 -23.90
C PHE A 35 18.25 -28.20 -23.87
N SER A 36 18.49 -27.52 -25.00
CA SER A 36 18.28 -26.07 -25.12
C SER A 36 16.80 -25.70 -24.97
N LYS A 37 15.88 -26.49 -25.54
CA LYS A 37 14.43 -26.28 -25.33
C LYS A 37 14.04 -26.46 -23.87
N ASP A 38 14.53 -27.53 -23.24
CA ASP A 38 14.23 -27.82 -21.84
C ASP A 38 14.77 -26.71 -20.92
N LEU A 39 15.95 -26.16 -21.23
CA LEU A 39 16.53 -25.02 -20.54
C LEU A 39 15.69 -23.75 -20.70
N ILE A 40 15.18 -23.46 -21.91
CA ILE A 40 14.27 -22.32 -22.16
C ILE A 40 12.96 -22.48 -21.37
N ILE A 41 12.37 -23.68 -21.37
CA ILE A 41 11.14 -23.98 -20.62
C ILE A 41 11.39 -23.84 -19.12
N ALA A 42 12.52 -24.34 -18.61
CA ALA A 42 12.91 -24.21 -17.21
C ALA A 42 13.08 -22.74 -16.81
N LEU A 43 13.74 -21.93 -17.64
CA LEU A 43 13.88 -20.48 -17.41
C LEU A 43 12.52 -19.78 -17.38
N PHE A 44 11.63 -20.09 -18.32
CA PHE A 44 10.28 -19.55 -18.35
C PHE A 44 9.51 -19.94 -17.08
N GLY A 45 9.52 -21.22 -16.71
CA GLY A 45 8.87 -21.73 -15.50
C GLY A 45 9.41 -21.09 -14.23
N ALA A 46 10.73 -20.95 -14.09
CA ALA A 46 11.37 -20.30 -12.96
C ALA A 46 10.98 -18.82 -12.86
N SER A 47 10.96 -18.10 -13.98
CA SER A 47 10.57 -16.69 -14.01
C SER A 47 9.10 -16.50 -13.59
N LEU A 48 8.19 -17.34 -14.09
CA LEU A 48 6.78 -17.31 -13.74
C LEU A 48 6.57 -17.65 -12.27
N ALA A 49 7.22 -18.71 -11.78
CA ALA A 49 7.16 -19.10 -10.38
C ALA A 49 7.69 -17.99 -9.46
N GLY A 50 8.80 -17.35 -9.82
CA GLY A 50 9.37 -16.22 -9.07
C GLY A 50 8.41 -15.04 -8.97
N VAL A 51 7.79 -14.63 -10.09
CA VAL A 51 6.81 -13.53 -10.11
C VAL A 51 5.57 -13.87 -9.28
N LEU A 52 5.04 -15.09 -9.43
CA LEU A 52 3.86 -15.54 -8.68
C LEU A 52 4.16 -15.60 -7.18
N PHE A 53 5.30 -16.19 -6.80
CA PHE A 53 5.71 -16.31 -5.41
C PHE A 53 5.89 -14.93 -4.76
N PHE A 54 6.58 -14.01 -5.44
CA PHE A 54 6.73 -12.62 -4.98
C PHE A 54 5.38 -11.91 -4.83
N ARG A 55 4.46 -12.12 -5.78
CA ARG A 55 3.13 -11.51 -5.73
C ARG A 55 2.28 -12.05 -4.58
N ILE A 56 2.32 -13.36 -4.33
CA ILE A 56 1.55 -14.01 -3.26
C ILE A 56 2.13 -13.64 -1.89
N LEU A 57 3.44 -13.79 -1.70
CA LEU A 57 4.11 -13.43 -0.44
C LEU A 57 4.06 -11.92 -0.18
N GLY A 58 4.26 -11.11 -1.22
CA GLY A 58 4.14 -9.66 -1.13
C GLY A 58 2.74 -9.25 -0.66
N LYS A 59 1.68 -9.85 -1.24
CA LYS A 59 0.31 -9.63 -0.77
C LYS A 59 0.11 -10.07 0.69
N LYS A 60 0.61 -11.25 1.07
CA LYS A 60 0.48 -11.77 2.45
C LYS A 60 1.20 -10.88 3.46
N LEU A 61 2.42 -10.44 3.14
CA LEU A 61 3.20 -9.52 3.98
C LEU A 61 2.54 -8.15 4.10
N MET A 62 2.06 -7.58 2.98
CA MET A 62 1.32 -6.32 3.01
C MET A 62 0.04 -6.42 3.83
N TRP A 63 -0.66 -7.55 3.74
CA TRP A 63 -1.84 -7.79 4.56
C TRP A 63 -1.51 -7.88 6.05
N GLY A 64 -0.49 -8.65 6.43
CA GLY A 64 -0.03 -8.74 7.82
C GLY A 64 0.46 -7.40 8.38
N ARG A 65 1.09 -6.55 7.55
CA ARG A 65 1.46 -5.18 7.92
C ARG A 65 0.23 -4.33 8.20
N ASN A 66 -0.77 -4.36 7.32
CA ASN A 66 -2.01 -3.60 7.53
C ASN A 66 -2.75 -4.09 8.77
N GLU A 67 -2.83 -5.40 8.97
CA GLU A 67 -3.44 -6.00 10.16
C GLU A 67 -2.74 -5.54 11.45
N LEU A 68 -1.41 -5.49 11.47
CA LEU A 68 -0.66 -5.01 12.62
C LEU A 68 -0.96 -3.54 12.93
N VAL A 69 -1.05 -2.68 11.91
CA VAL A 69 -1.43 -1.26 12.08
C VAL A 69 -2.81 -1.16 12.74
N PHE A 70 -3.79 -1.93 12.27
CA PHE A 70 -5.14 -1.93 12.84
C PHE A 70 -5.17 -2.48 14.27
N LYS A 71 -4.45 -3.58 14.55
CA LYS A 71 -4.39 -4.15 15.91
C LYS A 71 -3.80 -3.18 16.93
N MET A 72 -2.73 -2.47 16.57
CA MET A 72 -2.14 -1.44 17.44
C MET A 72 -3.11 -0.28 17.69
N CYS A 73 -3.85 0.12 16.65
CA CYS A 73 -4.88 1.13 16.76
C CYS A 73 -6.02 0.67 17.68
N GLU A 74 -6.57 -0.52 17.45
CA GLU A 74 -7.63 -1.12 18.28
C GLU A 74 -7.20 -1.27 19.73
N GLU A 75 -5.96 -1.69 20.00
CA GLU A 75 -5.41 -1.81 21.34
C GLU A 75 -5.34 -0.44 22.04
N PHE A 76 -4.86 0.59 21.34
CA PHE A 76 -4.84 1.96 21.86
C PHE A 76 -6.24 2.48 22.16
N LEU A 77 -7.20 2.27 21.25
CA LEU A 77 -8.58 2.71 21.43
C LEU A 77 -9.25 1.98 22.60
N LYS A 78 -9.04 0.68 22.74
CA LYS A 78 -9.55 -0.11 23.87
C LYS A 78 -9.03 0.40 25.21
N GLN A 79 -7.75 0.78 25.29
CA GLN A 79 -7.18 1.40 26.50
C GLN A 79 -7.84 2.75 26.85
N ASN A 80 -8.45 3.42 25.88
CA ASN A 80 -9.10 4.72 26.03
C ASN A 80 -10.64 4.65 25.99
N ASN A 81 -11.23 3.45 26.16
CA ASN A 81 -12.68 3.23 26.07
C ASN A 81 -13.30 3.74 24.75
N ALA A 82 -12.56 3.58 23.65
CA ALA A 82 -12.97 3.98 22.31
C ALA A 82 -13.07 2.75 21.40
N SER A 83 -13.82 2.87 20.30
CA SER A 83 -13.99 1.85 19.29
C SER A 83 -13.55 2.32 17.90
N PHE A 84 -13.23 1.35 17.06
CA PHE A 84 -12.89 1.56 15.65
C PHE A 84 -13.90 0.86 14.78
N ASP A 85 -14.48 1.57 13.82
CA ASP A 85 -15.29 0.98 12.77
C ASP A 85 -14.75 1.40 11.40
N LYS A 86 -14.86 0.51 10.40
CA LYS A 86 -14.41 0.81 9.02
C LYS A 86 -15.43 1.62 8.22
N GLN A 87 -16.36 2.29 8.90
CA GLN A 87 -17.40 3.11 8.27
C GLN A 87 -16.96 4.56 8.22
N GLY A 88 -17.24 5.23 7.11
CA GLY A 88 -16.99 6.66 6.95
C GLY A 88 -18.22 7.50 7.31
N PHE A 89 -18.01 8.81 7.39
CA PHE A 89 -19.09 9.78 7.47
C PHE A 89 -19.78 9.90 6.11
N LYS A 90 -21.12 9.94 6.07
CA LYS A 90 -21.85 10.00 4.79
C LYS A 90 -21.79 11.41 4.21
N GLN A 91 -21.65 11.50 2.89
CA GLN A 91 -21.60 12.77 2.17
C GLN A 91 -22.85 13.64 2.43
N GLU A 92 -24.05 13.05 2.39
CA GLU A 92 -25.32 13.77 2.63
C GLU A 92 -25.38 14.44 4.01
N TYR A 93 -24.74 13.84 5.02
CA TYR A 93 -24.64 14.46 6.35
C TYR A 93 -23.55 15.51 6.40
N PHE A 94 -22.45 15.31 5.65
CA PHE A 94 -21.37 16.29 5.57
C PHE A 94 -21.86 17.59 4.92
N GLU A 95 -22.60 17.50 3.82
CA GLU A 95 -23.14 18.66 3.11
C GLU A 95 -24.10 19.47 4.00
N LYS A 96 -24.84 18.80 4.88
CA LYS A 96 -25.72 19.45 5.87
C LYS A 96 -24.98 20.25 6.94
N ILE A 97 -23.69 20.03 7.14
CA ILE A 97 -22.86 20.86 8.05
C ILE A 97 -22.74 22.29 7.49
N GLY A 98 -22.79 22.47 6.17
CA GLY A 98 -22.80 23.78 5.54
C GLY A 98 -21.47 24.52 5.63
N PHE A 99 -20.35 23.84 5.37
CA PHE A 99 -19.08 24.52 5.11
C PHE A 99 -19.16 25.35 3.83
N ASP A 100 -18.35 26.40 3.74
CA ASP A 100 -18.38 27.38 2.63
C ASP A 100 -17.66 26.86 1.36
N PHE A 101 -17.91 25.61 0.99
CA PHE A 101 -17.44 24.98 -0.25
C PHE A 101 -18.35 23.82 -0.66
N THR A 102 -18.43 23.56 -1.96
CA THR A 102 -19.14 22.39 -2.48
C THR A 102 -18.21 21.18 -2.59
N LEU A 103 -18.70 20.00 -2.26
CA LEU A 103 -17.94 18.76 -2.33
C LEU A 103 -17.93 18.14 -3.73
N LYS A 104 -16.75 17.70 -4.15
CA LYS A 104 -16.53 16.86 -5.34
C LYS A 104 -15.62 15.69 -4.97
N ASN A 105 -15.91 14.49 -5.50
CA ASN A 105 -15.14 13.27 -5.22
C ASN A 105 -14.95 13.00 -3.71
N TYR A 106 -16.02 13.19 -2.93
CA TYR A 106 -16.02 12.94 -1.50
C TYR A 106 -15.78 11.47 -1.21
N HIS A 107 -14.92 11.20 -0.24
CA HIS A 107 -14.69 9.88 0.31
C HIS A 107 -14.38 9.99 1.78
N SER A 108 -15.09 9.19 2.57
CA SER A 108 -14.78 8.99 3.98
C SER A 108 -14.65 7.51 4.26
N GLN A 109 -13.75 7.19 5.18
CA GLN A 109 -13.50 5.85 5.68
C GLN A 109 -13.15 5.98 7.16
N ASN A 110 -13.21 4.87 7.89
CA ASN A 110 -12.72 4.75 9.27
C ASN A 110 -13.31 5.76 10.28
N SER A 111 -14.01 5.27 11.29
CA SER A 111 -14.49 6.06 12.42
C SER A 111 -13.84 5.63 13.71
N PHE A 112 -13.45 6.61 14.51
CA PHE A 112 -12.83 6.44 15.83
C PHE A 112 -13.77 7.07 16.84
N VAL A 113 -14.53 6.23 17.53
CA VAL A 113 -15.62 6.65 18.41
C VAL A 113 -15.09 6.67 19.84
N PHE A 114 -14.87 7.87 20.37
CA PHE A 114 -14.58 8.10 21.78
C PHE A 114 -15.87 8.47 22.51
N LYS A 115 -15.86 8.40 23.85
CA LYS A 115 -17.03 8.76 24.66
C LYS A 115 -17.58 10.17 24.37
N ASN A 116 -16.69 11.13 24.15
CA ASN A 116 -17.05 12.56 24.05
C ASN A 116 -16.98 13.11 22.62
N PHE A 117 -16.38 12.39 21.68
CA PHE A 117 -16.17 12.87 20.32
C PHE A 117 -15.99 11.71 19.35
N THR A 118 -16.11 11.97 18.06
CA THR A 118 -15.82 10.99 17.00
C THR A 118 -14.93 11.61 15.94
N LEU A 119 -13.98 10.82 15.44
CA LEU A 119 -13.16 11.19 14.29
C LEU A 119 -13.53 10.35 13.08
N TYR A 120 -13.50 10.95 11.91
CA TYR A 120 -13.65 10.27 10.63
C TYR A 120 -12.50 10.65 9.70
N ASP A 121 -11.93 9.70 8.97
CA ASP A 121 -11.04 10.08 7.86
C ASP A 121 -11.90 10.64 6.73
N VAL A 122 -11.56 11.81 6.22
CA VAL A 122 -12.26 12.43 5.09
C VAL A 122 -11.27 12.97 4.07
N LYS A 123 -11.59 12.77 2.79
CA LYS A 123 -10.89 13.37 1.67
C LYS A 123 -11.91 13.79 0.61
N PHE A 124 -11.69 14.94 0.01
CA PHE A 124 -12.55 15.45 -1.04
C PHE A 124 -11.80 16.47 -1.87
N LYS A 125 -12.39 16.85 -3.00
CA LYS A 125 -12.03 18.05 -3.74
C LYS A 125 -13.16 19.06 -3.66
N ASP A 126 -12.85 20.32 -3.86
CA ASP A 126 -13.88 21.31 -4.16
C ASP A 126 -14.18 21.37 -5.67
N GLU A 127 -15.06 22.28 -6.07
CA GLU A 127 -15.40 22.53 -7.48
C GLU A 127 -14.21 23.07 -8.29
N PHE A 128 -13.32 23.83 -7.65
CA PHE A 128 -12.11 24.41 -8.25
C PHE A 128 -10.96 23.40 -8.38
N GLY A 129 -11.12 22.19 -7.83
CA GLY A 129 -10.14 21.11 -7.88
C GLY A 129 -9.12 21.13 -6.75
N ASN A 130 -9.26 22.04 -5.77
CA ASN A 130 -8.47 22.05 -4.55
C ASN A 130 -8.76 20.78 -3.75
N PHE A 131 -7.74 20.20 -3.14
CA PHE A 131 -7.83 18.89 -2.51
C PHE A 131 -7.69 18.99 -1.00
N PHE A 132 -8.66 18.44 -0.27
CA PHE A 132 -8.58 18.24 1.16
C PHE A 132 -8.29 16.78 1.49
N CYS A 133 -7.39 16.59 2.46
CA CYS A 133 -7.19 15.31 3.13
C CYS A 133 -6.96 15.57 4.62
N GLY A 134 -7.69 14.85 5.45
CA GLY A 134 -7.54 14.98 6.89
C GLY A 134 -8.61 14.21 7.65
N ILE A 135 -8.95 14.74 8.81
CA ILE A 135 -9.98 14.18 9.67
C ILE A 135 -11.11 15.17 9.91
N LEU A 136 -12.32 14.65 10.04
CA LEU A 136 -13.47 15.36 10.57
C LEU A 136 -13.64 14.95 12.04
N LEU A 137 -13.55 15.91 12.95
CA LEU A 137 -13.83 15.75 14.38
C LEU A 137 -15.23 16.27 14.67
N CYS A 138 -16.08 15.41 15.23
CA CYS A 138 -17.44 15.74 15.65
C CYS A 138 -17.52 15.70 17.18
N SER A 139 -17.90 16.80 17.81
CA SER A 139 -18.09 16.87 19.27
C SER A 139 -19.07 17.99 19.62
N LYS A 140 -19.92 17.76 20.63
CA LYS A 140 -20.80 18.81 21.18
C LYS A 140 -20.08 19.73 22.17
N ASN A 141 -18.89 19.34 22.60
CA ASN A 141 -18.11 20.04 23.60
C ASN A 141 -16.87 20.68 22.95
N LEU A 142 -17.02 21.33 21.80
CA LEU A 142 -15.91 22.03 21.16
C LEU A 142 -15.69 23.40 21.80
N LYS A 143 -14.42 23.72 22.10
CA LYS A 143 -14.03 25.05 22.56
C LYS A 143 -14.52 26.15 21.62
N GLN A 144 -14.92 27.28 22.19
CA GLN A 144 -15.37 28.43 21.40
C GLN A 144 -14.20 29.15 20.72
N ASP A 145 -13.03 29.22 21.37
CA ASP A 145 -11.85 30.02 21.01
C ASP A 145 -10.78 29.25 20.22
N ILE A 146 -11.19 28.29 19.38
CA ILE A 146 -10.26 27.52 18.55
C ILE A 146 -9.68 28.42 17.45
N GLN A 147 -8.35 28.41 17.30
CA GLN A 147 -7.68 29.11 16.19
C GLN A 147 -8.02 28.41 14.86
N VAL A 148 -8.85 29.07 14.06
CA VAL A 148 -9.30 28.60 12.75
C VAL A 148 -8.40 29.20 11.66
N THR A 149 -8.15 28.42 10.61
CA THR A 149 -7.46 28.85 9.39
C THR A 149 -8.45 28.94 8.24
N ASN A 150 -8.35 30.00 7.42
CA ASN A 150 -9.23 30.19 6.27
C ASN A 150 -8.86 29.29 5.08
N ASP A 151 -7.60 28.85 4.98
CA ASP A 151 -7.12 28.00 3.89
C ASP A 151 -6.81 26.57 4.38
N ILE A 152 -7.84 25.73 4.33
CA ILE A 152 -7.73 24.31 4.67
C ILE A 152 -7.21 23.45 3.50
N PHE A 153 -7.10 24.03 2.30
CA PHE A 153 -6.66 23.33 1.10
C PHE A 153 -5.15 23.44 0.87
N GLU A 154 -4.46 24.33 1.57
CA GLU A 154 -3.02 24.43 1.50
C GLU A 154 -2.36 23.10 1.91
N LYS A 155 -1.51 22.58 1.02
CA LYS A 155 -0.84 21.29 1.17
C LYS A 155 -0.12 21.15 2.53
N VAL A 156 -0.50 20.14 3.30
CA VAL A 156 0.22 19.74 4.52
C VAL A 156 1.58 19.14 4.13
N LYS A 157 2.67 19.67 4.68
CA LYS A 157 4.04 19.21 4.41
C LYS A 157 4.52 18.20 5.44
N ASP A 158 4.13 18.40 6.70
CA ASP A 158 4.57 17.57 7.81
C ASP A 158 3.83 16.24 7.86
N LYS A 159 4.58 15.18 8.18
CA LYS A 159 4.02 13.83 8.32
C LYS A 159 3.39 13.60 9.69
N GLU A 160 3.80 14.39 10.67
CA GLU A 160 3.27 14.31 12.03
C GLU A 160 1.91 14.99 12.11
N PHE A 161 1.06 14.49 13.01
CA PHE A 161 -0.24 15.08 13.24
C PHE A 161 -0.10 16.44 13.93
N SER A 162 -0.76 17.44 13.33
CA SER A 162 -0.75 18.83 13.78
C SER A 162 -2.17 19.37 13.73
N ILE A 163 -2.47 20.29 14.64
CA ILE A 163 -3.74 20.98 14.77
C ILE A 163 -3.65 22.43 14.27
N GLN A 164 -2.67 22.75 13.41
CA GLN A 164 -2.46 24.11 12.89
C GLN A 164 -3.48 24.51 11.84
N LYS A 165 -4.01 23.55 11.06
CA LYS A 165 -4.93 23.80 9.95
C LYS A 165 -6.30 23.25 10.28
N ILE A 166 -7.09 24.08 10.95
CA ILE A 166 -8.43 23.74 11.40
C ILE A 166 -9.44 24.63 10.68
N LEU A 167 -10.54 24.05 10.21
CA LEU A 167 -11.76 24.78 9.85
C LEU A 167 -12.88 24.36 10.80
N LYS A 168 -13.59 25.32 11.40
CA LYS A 168 -14.68 25.08 12.35
C LYS A 168 -16.04 25.43 11.75
N LYS A 169 -17.03 24.58 11.99
CA LYS A 169 -18.45 24.86 11.75
C LYS A 169 -19.27 24.16 12.83
N ASP A 170 -19.92 24.94 13.70
CA ASP A 170 -20.73 24.44 14.82
C ASP A 170 -19.98 23.38 15.66
N ASP A 171 -20.53 22.17 15.74
CA ASP A 171 -20.01 20.98 16.45
C ASP A 171 -18.97 20.17 15.65
N PHE A 172 -18.48 20.73 14.54
CA PHE A 172 -17.59 20.05 13.60
C PHE A 172 -16.28 20.81 13.37
N LEU A 173 -15.18 20.07 13.36
CA LEU A 173 -13.86 20.56 12.98
C LEU A 173 -13.29 19.71 11.85
N LEU A 174 -12.82 20.36 10.79
CA LEU A 174 -11.94 19.74 9.81
C LEU A 174 -10.50 20.06 10.18
N ILE A 175 -9.68 19.02 10.27
CA ILE A 175 -8.25 19.15 10.61
C ILE A 175 -7.46 18.55 9.45
N ALA A 176 -6.68 19.37 8.75
CA ALA A 176 -5.88 18.91 7.63
C ALA A 176 -4.69 18.07 8.12
N CYS A 177 -4.57 16.83 7.66
CA CYS A 177 -3.46 15.96 8.00
C CYS A 177 -3.20 14.90 6.92
N LEU A 178 -1.92 14.55 6.70
CA LEU A 178 -1.53 13.54 5.72
C LEU A 178 -1.80 12.10 6.18
N LYS A 179 -1.87 11.88 7.49
CA LYS A 179 -2.03 10.57 8.10
C LYS A 179 -2.97 10.68 9.29
N ASN A 180 -3.84 9.68 9.44
CA ASN A 180 -4.69 9.54 10.62
C ASN A 180 -3.84 9.51 11.91
N PRO A 181 -4.24 10.24 12.97
CA PRO A 181 -3.48 10.36 14.21
C PRO A 181 -3.20 9.05 14.95
N PHE A 182 -3.97 7.99 14.68
CA PHE A 182 -3.92 6.70 15.39
C PHE A 182 -3.48 5.53 14.50
N PHE A 183 -3.01 5.79 13.28
CA PHE A 183 -2.41 4.76 12.44
C PHE A 183 -0.91 4.65 12.68
N ALA A 184 -0.47 3.44 13.02
CA ALA A 184 0.93 3.16 13.33
C ALA A 184 1.84 3.41 12.14
N ASP A 185 3.06 3.90 12.38
CA ASP A 185 4.17 3.81 11.46
C ASP A 185 5.00 2.58 11.81
N LEU A 186 5.01 1.60 10.90
CA LEU A 186 5.73 0.35 11.08
C LEU A 186 7.26 0.50 10.94
N LYS A 187 7.77 1.71 10.65
CA LYS A 187 9.21 2.00 10.64
C LYS A 187 9.77 2.27 12.04
N ILE A 188 8.91 2.58 13.00
CA ILE A 188 9.28 2.87 14.40
C ILE A 188 8.72 1.80 15.33
N SER A 189 9.22 1.75 16.57
CA SER A 189 8.78 0.75 17.55
C SER A 189 7.30 0.94 17.95
N SER A 190 6.69 -0.13 18.46
CA SER A 190 5.32 -0.09 18.99
C SER A 190 5.18 0.91 20.14
N GLU A 191 6.14 0.92 21.07
CA GLU A 191 6.16 1.86 22.18
C GLU A 191 6.16 3.33 21.72
N LEU A 192 6.96 3.65 20.70
CA LEU A 192 7.03 5.01 20.17
C LEU A 192 5.72 5.39 19.45
N ASN A 193 5.10 4.46 18.73
CA ASN A 193 3.76 4.67 18.17
C ASN A 193 2.73 4.97 19.26
N PHE A 194 2.68 4.19 20.34
CA PHE A 194 1.74 4.45 21.44
C PHE A 194 2.00 5.79 22.13
N LYS A 195 3.26 6.20 22.29
CA LYS A 195 3.60 7.55 22.78
C LYS A 195 3.05 8.63 21.86
N LEU A 196 3.23 8.49 20.54
CA LEU A 196 2.68 9.42 19.55
C LEU A 196 1.14 9.46 19.57
N PHE A 197 0.48 8.31 19.70
CA PHE A 197 -0.98 8.25 19.79
C PHE A 197 -1.51 9.01 21.01
N ARG A 198 -0.84 8.89 22.17
CA ARG A 198 -1.18 9.66 23.38
C ARG A 198 -1.03 11.16 23.16
N VAL A 199 0.11 11.59 22.60
CA VAL A 199 0.34 13.00 22.27
C VAL A 199 -0.70 13.53 21.29
N ASN A 200 -1.08 12.74 20.28
CA ASN A 200 -2.11 13.12 19.32
C ASN A 200 -3.49 13.21 19.96
N LEU A 201 -3.81 12.28 20.86
CA LEU A 201 -5.06 12.32 21.63
C LEU A 201 -5.11 13.54 22.53
N GLU A 202 -4.03 13.87 23.24
CA GLU A 202 -3.92 15.08 24.07
C GLU A 202 -4.14 16.34 23.23
N LYS A 203 -3.51 16.44 22.05
CA LYS A 203 -3.74 17.54 21.09
C LYS A 203 -5.19 17.66 20.63
N ILE A 204 -5.91 16.54 20.48
CA ILE A 204 -7.34 16.56 20.13
C ILE A 204 -8.18 16.99 21.33
N GLN A 205 -7.84 16.50 22.52
CA GLN A 205 -8.53 16.87 23.76
C GLN A 205 -8.38 18.35 24.09
N THR A 206 -7.27 19.01 23.71
CA THR A 206 -7.14 20.46 23.91
C THR A 206 -8.18 21.29 23.14
N LEU A 207 -8.80 20.72 22.10
CA LEU A 207 -9.88 21.34 21.30
C LEU A 207 -11.27 21.16 21.94
N LEU A 208 -11.36 20.37 23.01
CA LEU A 208 -12.60 20.06 23.71
C LEU A 208 -12.70 20.84 25.03
N ASP A 209 -13.93 21.19 25.39
CA ASP A 209 -14.26 21.65 26.75
C ASP A 209 -14.36 20.43 27.68
N ASN A 210 -13.81 20.57 28.90
CA ASN A 210 -13.79 19.52 29.93
C ASN A 210 -15.19 19.15 30.43
#